data_AF-A0A5C4IVR5-F1
#
_entry.id   AF-A0A5C4IVR5-F1
#
_cell.length_a   1.000
_cell.length_b   1.000
_cell.length_c   1.000
_cell.angle_alpha   90.00
_cell.angle_beta   90.00
_cell.angle_gamma   90.00
#
_symmetry.space_group_name_H-M   'P 1'
#
loop_
_entity.id
_entity.type
_entity.pdbx_description
1 polymer ?
#
loop_
_entity_poly.entity_id
_entity_poly.type
_entity_poly.pdbx_seq_one_letter_code
_entity_poly.pdbx_strand_id
1 'polypeptide(L)' 'MSATSPEHRFVHTPRTTAAKPAKKKVTPAEHRVQVAAARLRVTLDERLGRETPAKTKALAKEPI' A
#
# COMPACT_ATOMS: atom_id res chain seq x y z
N MET A 1 -42.86 -26.28 11.32
CA MET A 1 -41.66 -26.29 10.47
C MET A 1 -41.89 -25.35 9.31
N SER A 2 -41.26 -24.17 9.30
CA SER A 2 -41.04 -23.34 8.10
C SER A 2 -39.89 -22.38 8.41
N ALA A 3 -38.79 -22.56 7.70
CA ALA A 3 -37.61 -21.71 7.77
C ALA A 3 -37.80 -20.49 6.86
N THR A 4 -37.62 -19.29 7.40
CA THR A 4 -37.39 -18.08 6.60
C THR A 4 -36.18 -17.34 7.18
N SER A 5 -35.24 -17.06 6.27
CA SER A 5 -33.88 -16.57 6.48
C SER A 5 -33.73 -15.41 7.45
N PRO A 6 -32.68 -15.38 8.28
CA PRO A 6 -32.13 -14.12 8.73
C PRO A 6 -31.24 -13.58 7.60
N GLU A 7 -31.61 -12.40 7.09
CA GLU A 7 -30.78 -11.61 6.20
C GLU A 7 -29.36 -11.49 6.78
N HIS A 8 -28.39 -12.11 6.09
CA HIS A 8 -26.99 -11.75 6.26
C HIS A 8 -26.82 -10.34 5.72
N ARG A 9 -27.03 -9.37 6.61
CA ARG A 9 -26.63 -7.98 6.45
C ARG A 9 -25.11 -8.00 6.25
N PHE A 10 -24.68 -8.13 5.01
CA PHE A 10 -23.28 -7.97 4.61
C PHE A 10 -22.94 -6.50 4.85
N VAL A 11 -22.53 -6.22 6.08
CA VAL A 11 -21.91 -4.94 6.44
C VAL A 11 -20.60 -4.93 5.68
N HIS A 12 -20.59 -4.25 4.55
CA HIS A 12 -19.38 -3.85 3.86
C HIS A 12 -18.55 -3.02 4.83
N THR A 13 -17.61 -3.67 5.50
CA THR A 13 -16.57 -2.98 6.25
C THR A 13 -15.76 -2.18 5.24
N PRO A 14 -15.59 -0.85 5.44
CA PRO A 14 -14.80 -0.05 4.52
C PRO A 14 -13.37 -0.58 4.49
N ARG A 15 -13.00 -0.97 3.27
CA ARG A 15 -11.69 -1.42 2.84
C ARG A 15 -10.60 -0.45 3.31
N THR A 16 -9.50 -1.00 3.80
CA THR A 16 -8.20 -0.32 4.04
C THR A 16 -8.08 0.34 5.41
N THR A 17 -7.92 -0.49 6.45
CA THR A 17 -6.96 -0.13 7.50
C THR A 17 -5.58 -0.14 6.84
N ALA A 18 -4.95 1.02 6.73
CA ALA A 18 -3.53 1.11 6.42
C ALA A 18 -2.81 0.28 7.47
N ALA A 19 -2.47 -0.97 7.12
CA ALA A 19 -1.66 -1.83 7.95
C ALA A 19 -0.34 -1.08 8.15
N LYS A 20 -0.16 -0.51 9.35
CA LYS A 20 1.16 -0.12 9.83
C LYS A 20 2.03 -1.34 9.56
N PRO A 21 3.14 -1.24 8.82
CA PRO A 21 3.95 -2.39 8.56
C PRO A 21 4.43 -2.90 9.92
N ALA A 22 3.86 -4.02 10.35
CA ALA A 22 4.46 -4.83 11.39
C ALA A 22 5.92 -5.00 10.97
N LYS A 23 6.86 -4.84 11.91
CA LYS A 23 8.30 -5.02 11.71
C LYS A 23 8.60 -6.49 11.37
N LYS A 24 8.02 -7.00 10.28
CA LYS A 24 8.40 -8.26 9.65
C LYS A 24 9.66 -7.95 8.88
N LYS A 25 10.66 -8.82 9.01
CA LYS A 25 11.89 -8.76 8.23
C LYS A 25 11.49 -8.66 6.76
N VAL A 26 11.67 -7.49 6.16
CA VAL A 26 11.29 -7.22 4.78
C VAL A 26 12.07 -8.19 3.92
N THR A 27 11.37 -9.08 3.24
CA THR A 27 12.02 -10.03 2.34
C THR A 27 12.68 -9.25 1.19
N PRO A 28 13.77 -9.74 0.57
CA PRO A 28 14.36 -9.09 -0.59
C PRO A 28 13.37 -8.84 -1.75
N ALA A 29 12.31 -9.66 -1.86
CA ALA A 29 11.24 -9.42 -2.82
C ALA A 29 10.38 -8.20 -2.45
N GLU A 30 9.96 -8.08 -1.19
CA GLU A 30 9.20 -6.92 -0.71
C GLU A 30 10.02 -5.63 -0.82
N HIS A 31 11.32 -5.69 -0.56
CA HIS A 31 12.23 -4.55 -0.72
C HIS A 31 12.20 -4.01 -2.15
N ARG A 32 12.35 -4.89 -3.15
CA ARG A 32 12.29 -4.52 -4.57
C ARG A 32 10.95 -3.89 -4.95
N VAL A 33 9.84 -4.40 -4.40
CA VAL A 33 8.50 -3.81 -4.59
C VAL A 33 8.42 -2.41 -3.98
N GLN A 34 9.00 -2.19 -2.79
CA GLN A 34 9.03 -0.86 -2.16
C GLN A 34 9.85 0.13 -2.99
N VAL A 35 11.02 -0.28 -3.50
CA VAL A 35 11.84 0.54 -4.40
C VAL A 35 11.06 0.90 -5.67
N ALA A 36 10.39 -0.07 -6.31
CA ALA A 36 9.58 0.17 -7.50
C ALA A 36 8.42 1.14 -7.22
N ALA A 37 7.70 0.94 -6.11
CA ALA A 37 6.62 1.83 -5.70
C ALA A 37 7.12 3.25 -5.39
N ALA A 38 8.29 3.38 -4.76
CA ALA A 38 8.93 4.65 -4.49
C ALA A 38 9.30 5.38 -5.79
N ARG A 39 9.90 4.68 -6.76
CA ARG A 39 10.21 5.24 -8.09
C ARG A 39 8.97 5.74 -8.80
N LEU A 40 7.90 4.94 -8.82
CA LEU A 40 6.63 5.36 -9.43
C LEU A 40 6.09 6.63 -8.79
N ARG A 41 6.12 6.71 -7.46
CA ARG A 41 5.65 7.89 -6.73
C ARG A 41 6.48 9.14 -7.05
N VAL A 42 7.81 9.02 -7.12
CA VAL A 42 8.70 10.13 -7.51
C VAL A 42 8.28 10.67 -8.88
N THR A 43 8.16 9.79 -9.87
CA THR A 43 7.78 10.20 -11.23
C THR A 43 6.39 10.84 -11.28
N LEU A 44 5.42 10.31 -10.55
CA LEU A 44 4.07 10.90 -10.51
C LEU A 44 4.06 12.26 -9.83
N ASP A 45 4.76 12.40 -8.71
CA ASP A 45 4.86 13.67 -7.98
C ASP A 45 5.56 14.74 -8.85
N GLU A 46 6.63 14.40 -9.57
CA GLU A 46 7.28 15.28 -10.55
C GLU A 46 6.32 15.72 -11.66
N ARG A 47 5.56 14.79 -12.23
CA ARG A 47 4.57 15.11 -13.29
C ARG A 47 3.42 15.97 -12.78
N LEU A 48 3.07 15.86 -11.50
CA LEU A 48 2.01 16.64 -10.87
C LEU A 48 2.54 17.95 -10.25
N GLY A 49 3.84 18.24 -10.34
CA GLY A 49 4.47 19.40 -9.71
C GLY A 49 4.41 19.36 -8.18
N ARG A 50 4.31 18.16 -7.60
CA ARG A 50 4.26 17.93 -6.14
C ARG A 50 5.64 17.57 -5.62
N GLU A 51 5.95 18.02 -4.41
CA GLU A 51 7.19 17.62 -3.76
C GLU A 51 7.10 16.17 -3.27
N THR A 52 7.99 15.31 -3.79
CA THR A 52 8.15 13.96 -3.25
C THR A 52 8.91 14.00 -1.92
N PRO A 53 8.44 13.30 -0.87
CA PRO A 53 9.15 13.18 0.39
C PRO A 53 10.58 12.63 0.22
N ALA A 54 11.54 13.21 0.96
CA ALA A 54 12.96 12.83 0.87
C ALA A 54 13.20 11.33 1.14
N LYS A 55 12.45 10.72 2.07
CA LYS A 55 12.52 9.29 2.37
C LYS A 55 12.18 8.42 1.16
N THR A 56 11.15 8.82 0.39
CA THR A 56 10.74 8.11 -0.83
C THR A 56 11.76 8.30 -1.94
N LYS A 57 12.36 9.50 -2.09
CA LYS A 57 13.44 9.75 -3.04
C LYS A 57 14.68 8.90 -2.76
N ALA A 58 15.03 8.73 -1.47
CA ALA A 58 16.14 7.86 -1.08
C ALA A 58 15.85 6.40 -1.44
N LEU A 59 14.65 5.92 -1.08
CA LEU A 59 14.24 4.54 -1.35
C LEU A 59 14.14 4.24 -2.85
N ALA A 60 13.76 5.22 -3.67
CA ALA A 60 13.73 5.09 -5.12
C ALA A 60 15.13 4.92 -5.75
N LYS A 61 16.19 5.41 -5.09
CA LYS A 61 17.57 5.32 -5.57
C LYS A 61 18.26 4.00 -5.20
N GLU A 62 17.63 3.18 -4.35
CA GLU A 62 18.21 1.91 -3.97
C GLU A 62 18.25 0.93 -5.18
N PRO A 63 19.28 0.08 -5.25
CA PRO A 63 19.38 -0.96 -6.25
C PRO A 63 18.36 -2.09 -5.99
N ILE A 64 17.87 -2.70 -7.07
CA ILE A 64 16.91 -3.83 -7.08
C ILE A 64 17.67 -5.13 -7.34
#